data_AF-A0A1Y1Q736-F1
#
_entry.id   AF-A0A1Y1Q736-F1
#
_cell.length_a   1.000
_cell.length_b   1.000
_cell.length_c   1.000
_cell.angle_alpha   90.00
_cell.angle_beta   90.00
_cell.angle_gamma   90.00
#
_symmetry.space_group_name_H-M   'P 1'
#
loop_
_entity.id
_entity.type
_entity.pdbx_description
1 polymer ?
#
loop_
_entity_poly.entity_id
_entity_poly.type
_entity_poly.pdbx_seq_one_letter_code
_entity_poly.pdbx_strand_id
1 'polypeptide(L)'
;MIIVAALFAPITATAETEAQLEAAKEETLRLAAMEDKTAQAWWPWKSDEVEKPPEPKVYKTPTMVDDGLDYHDKPAALVQAPALDADAIYKSVLGCYPEKSKFDIDVDLRAAIRSSDVLDLEDTATGLGKSYVGIVAKMPLYSGKELDREKEREYMRRKDTAKAVADFISAIAGRNHAVRELALYRSLEARSAVRVQQGVTEATEQVGYLEKVASSQEKLITEETKIMESR
;
A
#
# COMPACT_ATOMS: atom_id res chain seq x y z
N MET A 1 4.03 -34.26 -86.63
CA MET A 1 3.46 -35.47 -87.23
C MET A 1 4.00 -36.67 -86.47
N ILE A 2 3.15 -37.32 -85.69
CA ILE A 2 2.97 -38.77 -85.48
C ILE A 2 1.84 -38.82 -84.44
N ILE A 3 0.67 -39.22 -84.90
CA ILE A 3 -0.56 -39.36 -84.12
C ILE A 3 -0.60 -40.83 -83.67
N VAL A 4 -0.68 -41.09 -82.37
CA VAL A 4 -1.08 -42.41 -81.85
C VAL A 4 -2.24 -42.20 -80.89
N ALA A 5 -3.39 -42.68 -81.34
CA ALA A 5 -4.67 -42.65 -80.65
C ALA A 5 -4.67 -43.64 -79.48
N ALA A 6 -4.85 -43.14 -78.26
CA ALA A 6 -5.28 -43.96 -77.13
C ALA A 6 -6.81 -43.97 -77.11
N LEU A 7 -7.36 -45.10 -77.53
CA LEU A 7 -8.78 -45.44 -77.53
C LEU A 7 -9.41 -45.20 -76.15
N PHE A 8 -10.54 -44.48 -76.15
CA PHE A 8 -11.52 -44.47 -75.08
C PHE A 8 -11.97 -45.91 -74.78
N ALA A 9 -11.58 -46.44 -73.62
CA ALA A 9 -12.20 -47.65 -73.08
C ALA A 9 -13.54 -47.25 -72.41
N PRO A 10 -14.64 -47.97 -72.69
CA PRO A 10 -15.92 -47.70 -72.06
C PRO A 10 -15.87 -48.09 -70.58
N ILE A 11 -16.37 -47.20 -69.72
CA ILE A 11 -16.70 -47.53 -68.33
C ILE A 11 -17.91 -48.47 -68.38
N THR A 12 -17.67 -49.77 -68.49
CA THR A 12 -18.69 -50.80 -68.29
C THR A 12 -18.79 -51.08 -66.80
N ALA A 13 -19.91 -50.65 -66.23
CA ALA A 13 -20.36 -50.95 -64.89
C ALA A 13 -20.75 -52.44 -64.78
N THR A 14 -19.79 -53.33 -64.55
CA THR A 14 -20.02 -54.71 -64.05
C THR A 14 -18.73 -55.25 -63.43
N ALA A 15 -18.60 -55.14 -62.10
CA ALA A 15 -17.65 -55.96 -61.35
C ALA A 15 -18.33 -57.32 -61.11
N GLU A 16 -17.92 -58.36 -61.83
CA GLU A 16 -18.59 -59.68 -61.78
C GLU A 16 -17.79 -60.78 -61.05
N THR A 17 -16.63 -60.49 -60.45
CA THR A 17 -15.97 -61.48 -59.57
C THR A 17 -15.33 -60.86 -58.33
N GLU A 18 -15.51 -61.49 -57.16
CA GLU A 18 -14.95 -61.05 -55.86
C GLU A 18 -13.43 -60.87 -55.90
N ALA A 19 -12.73 -61.68 -56.71
CA ALA A 19 -11.30 -61.60 -56.91
C ALA A 19 -10.83 -60.29 -57.57
N GLN A 20 -11.64 -59.69 -58.46
CA GLN A 20 -11.30 -58.43 -59.11
C GLN A 20 -11.52 -57.22 -58.19
N LEU A 21 -12.46 -57.34 -57.26
CA LEU A 21 -12.74 -56.30 -56.26
C LEU A 21 -11.67 -56.28 -55.16
N GLU A 22 -11.19 -57.45 -54.73
CA GLU A 22 -10.04 -57.58 -53.82
C GLU A 22 -8.75 -57.03 -54.46
N ALA A 23 -8.49 -57.36 -55.73
CA ALA A 23 -7.34 -56.83 -56.46
C ALA A 23 -7.39 -55.30 -56.62
N ALA A 24 -8.55 -54.73 -56.94
CA ALA A 24 -8.72 -53.28 -57.01
C ALA A 24 -8.59 -52.60 -55.65
N LYS A 25 -9.05 -53.24 -54.56
CA LYS A 25 -8.82 -52.76 -53.18
C LYS A 25 -7.35 -52.78 -52.81
N GLU A 26 -6.60 -53.83 -53.16
CA GLU A 26 -5.16 -53.91 -52.89
C GLU A 26 -4.35 -52.87 -53.69
N GLU A 27 -4.72 -52.62 -54.95
CA GLU A 27 -4.09 -51.59 -55.78
C GLU A 27 -4.39 -50.18 -55.26
N THR A 28 -5.62 -49.91 -54.82
CA THR A 28 -5.98 -48.62 -54.22
C THR A 28 -5.31 -48.41 -52.86
N LEU A 29 -5.13 -49.46 -52.05
CA LEU A 29 -4.39 -49.39 -50.78
C LEU A 29 -2.89 -49.15 -51.00
N ARG A 30 -2.30 -49.73 -52.06
CA ARG A 30 -0.92 -49.45 -52.47
C ARG A 30 -0.73 -48.02 -52.97
N LEU A 31 -1.70 -47.48 -53.70
CA LEU A 31 -1.68 -46.09 -54.18
C LEU A 31 -1.85 -45.10 -53.01
N ALA A 32 -2.71 -45.40 -52.03
CA ALA A 32 -2.85 -44.61 -50.79
C ALA A 32 -1.60 -44.69 -49.89
N ALA A 33 -0.88 -45.82 -49.89
CA ALA A 33 0.40 -45.96 -49.17
C ALA A 33 1.57 -45.21 -49.84
N MET A 34 1.41 -44.76 -51.09
CA MET A 34 2.38 -43.92 -51.81
C MET A 34 2.09 -42.41 -51.71
N GLU A 35 1.07 -42.02 -50.94
CA GLU A 35 0.52 -40.65 -50.90
C GLU A 35 1.29 -39.66 -49.99
N ASP A 36 2.54 -39.96 -49.63
CA ASP A 36 3.39 -39.03 -48.86
C ASP A 36 4.38 -38.21 -49.72
N LYS A 37 4.45 -38.42 -51.04
CA LYS A 37 5.43 -37.71 -51.91
C LYS A 37 4.94 -37.32 -53.30
N THR A 38 3.66 -37.01 -53.47
CA THR A 38 3.12 -36.65 -54.81
C THR A 38 2.42 -35.30 -54.90
N ALA A 39 2.53 -34.43 -53.88
CA ALA A 39 2.13 -33.03 -53.98
C ALA A 39 3.34 -32.06 -54.08
N GLN A 40 3.81 -31.93 -55.33
CA GLN A 40 4.50 -30.81 -56.02
C GLN A 40 5.57 -29.95 -55.29
N ALA A 41 6.80 -30.11 -55.76
CA ALA A 41 8.00 -29.29 -55.51
C ALA A 41 7.99 -27.87 -56.15
N TRP A 42 6.83 -27.36 -56.55
CA TRP A 42 6.65 -26.05 -57.21
C TRP A 42 5.57 -25.24 -56.46
N TRP A 43 5.75 -25.04 -55.16
CA TRP A 43 4.89 -24.14 -54.41
C TRP A 43 5.73 -22.93 -53.96
N PRO A 44 5.59 -21.75 -54.60
CA PRO A 44 6.51 -20.63 -54.42
C PRO A 44 6.41 -19.96 -53.03
N TRP A 45 5.46 -20.39 -52.20
CA TRP A 45 5.27 -19.93 -50.81
C TRP A 45 5.62 -21.03 -49.78
N LYS A 46 6.18 -22.17 -50.21
CA LYS A 46 6.75 -23.17 -49.31
C LYS A 46 8.22 -22.86 -49.07
N SER A 47 8.49 -21.68 -48.52
CA SER A 47 9.77 -21.31 -47.95
C SER A 47 9.67 -21.54 -46.44
N ASP A 48 10.45 -22.49 -45.93
CA ASP A 48 10.47 -22.95 -44.53
C ASP A 48 11.00 -21.91 -43.51
N GLU A 49 11.02 -20.62 -43.85
CA GLU A 49 11.28 -19.54 -42.91
C GLU A 49 10.35 -18.37 -43.23
N VAL A 50 9.06 -18.53 -42.92
CA VAL A 50 8.20 -17.37 -42.71
C VAL A 50 8.85 -16.59 -41.56
N GLU A 51 9.52 -15.48 -41.86
CA GLU A 51 9.95 -14.53 -40.84
C GLU A 51 8.73 -14.26 -39.97
N LYS A 52 8.74 -14.79 -38.75
CA LYS A 52 7.64 -14.55 -37.82
C LYS A 52 7.50 -13.04 -37.73
N PRO A 53 6.30 -12.48 -37.98
CA PRO A 53 6.08 -11.06 -37.80
C PRO A 53 6.68 -10.65 -36.46
N PRO A 54 7.50 -9.59 -36.40
CA PRO A 54 8.13 -9.20 -35.15
C PRO A 54 7.03 -9.05 -34.10
N GLU A 55 7.24 -9.65 -32.93
CA GLU A 55 6.25 -9.60 -31.87
C GLU A 55 5.86 -8.14 -31.64
N PRO A 56 4.55 -7.80 -31.76
CA PRO A 56 4.13 -6.42 -31.63
C PRO A 56 4.55 -5.94 -30.24
N LYS A 57 5.45 -4.95 -30.20
CA LYS A 57 5.80 -4.27 -28.96
C LYS A 57 4.57 -3.49 -28.54
N VAL A 58 3.81 -4.07 -27.64
CA VAL A 58 2.66 -3.43 -27.01
C VAL A 58 3.17 -2.13 -26.39
N TYR A 59 2.66 -1.00 -26.88
CA TYR A 59 3.03 0.31 -26.35
C TYR A 59 2.60 0.37 -24.89
N LYS A 60 3.58 0.37 -23.98
CA LYS A 60 3.35 0.58 -22.56
C LYS A 60 3.34 2.08 -22.31
N THR A 61 2.19 2.60 -21.92
CA THR A 61 2.09 3.96 -21.40
C THR A 61 2.91 4.08 -20.12
N PRO A 62 3.68 5.15 -19.95
CA PRO A 62 4.47 5.36 -18.75
C PRO A 62 3.53 5.50 -17.54
N THR A 63 3.82 4.75 -16.48
CA THR A 63 3.20 4.96 -15.17
C THR A 63 4.00 6.00 -14.40
N MET A 64 3.41 6.60 -13.38
CA MET A 64 4.03 7.69 -12.63
C MET A 64 5.38 7.32 -11.97
N VAL A 65 5.63 6.03 -11.71
CA VAL A 65 6.84 5.56 -11.01
C VAL A 65 7.65 4.53 -11.83
N ASP A 66 7.11 4.04 -12.96
CA ASP A 66 7.74 3.03 -13.84
C ASP A 66 8.35 1.82 -13.08
N ASP A 67 7.68 1.38 -12.01
CA ASP A 67 8.17 0.34 -11.09
C ASP A 67 8.19 -1.08 -11.70
N GLY A 68 7.74 -1.26 -12.96
CA GLY A 68 7.69 -2.57 -13.61
C GLY A 68 6.78 -3.62 -12.95
N LEU A 69 5.90 -3.20 -12.03
CA LEU A 69 4.94 -4.07 -11.33
C LEU A 69 4.01 -4.79 -12.32
N ASP A 70 3.90 -6.10 -12.16
CA ASP A 70 3.04 -6.95 -12.98
C ASP A 70 1.59 -6.86 -12.48
N TYR A 71 0.61 -7.03 -13.37
CA TYR A 71 -0.82 -7.03 -13.00
C TYR A 71 -1.23 -8.26 -12.18
N HIS A 72 -0.36 -9.28 -12.13
CA HIS A 72 -0.47 -10.43 -11.23
C HIS A 72 0.03 -10.13 -9.82
N ASP A 73 0.78 -9.04 -9.62
CA ASP A 73 1.26 -8.67 -8.30
C ASP A 73 0.08 -8.22 -7.44
N LYS A 74 -0.05 -8.88 -6.28
CA LYS A 74 -1.10 -8.52 -5.33
C LYS A 74 -0.80 -7.10 -4.82
N PRO A 75 -1.80 -6.21 -4.78
CA PRO A 75 -1.61 -4.92 -4.14
C PRO A 75 -1.16 -5.15 -2.70
N ALA A 76 -0.31 -4.27 -2.19
CA ALA A 76 0.15 -4.32 -0.81
C ALA A 76 -1.07 -4.45 0.12
N ALA A 77 -1.03 -5.43 1.02
CA ALA A 77 -2.16 -5.70 1.90
C ALA A 77 -2.49 -4.45 2.74
N LEU A 78 -3.78 -4.11 2.81
CA LEU A 78 -4.26 -3.00 3.63
C LEU A 78 -4.16 -3.38 5.11
N VAL A 79 -2.99 -3.17 5.70
CA VAL A 79 -2.78 -3.37 7.14
C VAL A 79 -3.39 -2.19 7.91
N GLN A 80 -4.23 -2.51 8.90
CA GLN A 80 -4.72 -1.51 9.83
C GLN A 80 -3.54 -0.92 10.59
N ALA A 81 -3.46 0.42 10.61
CA ALA A 81 -2.42 1.10 11.35
C ALA A 81 -2.70 0.86 12.84
N PRO A 82 -1.67 0.58 13.65
CA PRO A 82 -1.84 0.52 15.09
C PRO A 82 -2.44 1.85 15.58
N ALA A 83 -3.41 1.76 16.49
CA ALA A 83 -3.98 2.96 17.10
C ALA A 83 -2.89 3.64 17.94
N LEU A 84 -2.64 4.93 17.68
CA LEU A 84 -1.75 5.74 18.49
C LEU A 84 -2.47 6.11 19.80
N ASP A 85 -1.84 5.83 20.93
CA ASP A 85 -2.34 6.24 22.25
C ASP A 85 -2.01 7.72 22.49
N ALA A 86 -3.00 8.59 22.30
CA ALA A 86 -2.85 10.04 22.48
C ALA A 86 -2.53 10.42 23.93
N ASP A 87 -3.05 9.68 24.91
CA ASP A 87 -2.89 9.99 26.33
C ASP A 87 -1.47 9.66 26.80
N ALA A 88 -0.89 8.56 26.31
CA ALA A 88 0.50 8.21 26.60
C ALA A 88 1.47 9.25 26.01
N ILE A 89 1.25 9.68 24.76
CA ILE A 89 2.07 10.71 24.12
C ILE A 89 1.94 12.03 24.89
N TYR A 90 0.72 12.46 25.20
CA TYR A 90 0.47 13.69 25.96
C TYR A 90 1.15 13.67 27.34
N LYS A 91 1.03 12.57 28.10
CA LYS A 91 1.72 12.41 29.40
C LYS A 91 3.24 12.45 29.26
N SER A 92 3.79 11.86 28.19
CA SER A 92 5.24 11.91 27.94
C SER A 92 5.73 13.33 27.64
N VAL A 93 4.96 14.10 26.86
CA VAL A 93 5.26 15.51 26.54
C VAL A 93 5.15 16.39 27.79
N LEU A 94 4.14 16.17 28.64
CA LEU A 94 4.04 16.86 29.92
C LEU A 94 5.21 16.52 30.86
N GLY A 95 5.72 15.29 30.83
CA GLY A 95 6.90 14.89 31.61
C GLY A 95 8.17 15.66 31.26
N CYS A 96 8.27 16.24 30.05
CA CYS A 96 9.38 17.09 29.64
C CYS A 96 9.35 18.51 30.25
N TYR A 97 8.23 18.92 30.87
CA TYR A 97 8.08 20.21 31.55
C TYR A 97 7.89 20.00 33.06
N PRO A 98 8.98 19.91 33.85
CA PRO A 98 8.90 19.74 35.30
C PRO A 98 8.59 21.08 36.00
N GLU A 99 7.47 21.72 35.66
CA GLU A 99 6.90 22.74 36.53
C GLU A 99 5.97 22.06 37.53
N LYS A 100 6.17 22.35 38.82
CA LYS A 100 5.27 21.86 39.86
C LYS A 100 3.86 22.40 39.58
N SER A 101 2.91 21.47 39.41
CA SER A 101 1.48 21.75 39.38
C SER A 101 1.11 22.57 40.61
N LYS A 102 0.63 23.80 40.41
CA LYS A 102 0.11 24.63 41.51
C LYS A 102 -1.36 24.35 41.79
N PHE A 103 -1.94 23.38 41.08
CA PHE A 103 -3.27 22.84 41.33
C PHE A 103 -3.26 21.76 42.41
N ASP A 104 -2.13 21.09 42.61
CA ASP A 104 -2.01 20.04 43.61
C ASP A 104 -1.60 20.62 44.97
N ILE A 105 -2.29 20.18 46.03
CA ILE A 105 -1.89 20.48 47.39
C ILE A 105 -0.64 19.63 47.67
N ASP A 106 0.51 20.28 47.87
CA ASP A 106 1.75 19.58 48.23
C ASP A 106 1.60 18.99 49.64
N VAL A 107 1.47 17.67 49.71
CA VAL A 107 1.43 16.89 50.95
C VAL A 107 2.78 16.19 51.13
N ASP A 108 3.64 16.75 51.98
CA ASP A 108 4.93 16.17 52.32
C ASP A 108 4.80 15.25 53.55
N LEU A 109 5.28 14.02 53.46
CA LEU A 109 5.46 13.16 54.64
C LEU A 109 6.84 13.45 55.24
N ARG A 110 6.88 14.06 56.43
CA ARG A 110 8.13 14.36 57.16
C ARG A 110 8.26 13.40 58.34
N ALA A 111 9.38 12.67 58.38
CA ALA A 111 9.78 11.86 59.52
C ALA A 111 11.11 12.40 60.07
N ALA A 112 11.15 12.76 61.35
CA ALA A 112 12.35 13.29 61.99
C ALA A 112 12.60 12.60 63.34
N ILE A 113 13.85 12.20 63.57
CA ILE A 113 14.36 11.67 64.84
C ILE A 113 15.36 12.72 65.37
N ARG A 114 15.04 13.38 66.48
CA ARG A 114 15.86 14.47 67.05
C ARG A 114 16.80 13.95 68.13
N SER A 115 18.08 14.38 68.10
CA SER A 115 19.07 14.13 69.17
C SER A 115 19.49 15.39 69.94
N SER A 116 19.12 16.61 69.51
CA SER A 116 19.51 17.86 70.17
C SER A 116 18.38 18.90 70.20
N ASP A 117 18.43 19.74 71.24
CA ASP A 117 17.37 20.68 71.67
C ASP A 117 17.58 22.09 71.08
N VAL A 118 17.66 22.19 69.75
CA VAL A 118 17.83 23.50 69.06
C VAL A 118 16.52 23.83 68.33
N LEU A 119 15.90 24.93 68.74
CA LEU A 119 14.65 25.45 68.19
C LEU A 119 14.90 26.09 66.82
N ASP A 120 14.41 25.44 65.77
CA ASP A 120 14.42 26.00 64.41
C ASP A 120 13.17 26.86 64.21
N LEU A 121 13.35 28.08 63.70
CA LEU A 121 12.37 29.18 63.73
C LEU A 121 11.17 28.97 62.77
N GLU A 122 11.19 27.92 61.95
CA GLU A 122 10.11 27.55 61.01
C GLU A 122 9.10 26.54 61.60
N ASP A 123 9.33 26.03 62.82
CA ASP A 123 8.58 24.92 63.40
C ASP A 123 7.59 25.42 64.47
N THR A 124 6.52 26.09 64.05
CA THR A 124 5.45 26.55 64.94
C THR A 124 4.68 25.36 65.53
N ALA A 125 5.08 25.01 66.74
CA ALA A 125 4.27 24.47 67.82
C ALA A 125 3.65 23.07 67.62
N THR A 126 4.46 22.02 67.77
CA THR A 126 3.99 20.85 68.55
C THR A 126 5.09 20.39 69.50
N GLY A 127 4.81 20.49 70.81
CA GLY A 127 5.65 19.93 71.88
C GLY A 127 5.49 18.42 71.98
N LEU A 128 5.78 17.70 70.89
CA LEU A 128 5.75 16.24 70.84
C LEU A 128 7.18 15.71 70.74
N GLY A 129 7.44 14.63 71.49
CA GLY A 129 8.77 14.14 71.85
C GLY A 129 9.71 13.75 70.68
N LYS A 130 10.87 13.21 71.06
CA LYS A 130 12.10 13.03 70.24
C LYS A 130 11.97 12.30 68.88
N SER A 131 10.79 11.78 68.54
CA SER A 131 10.48 11.17 67.25
C SER A 131 9.04 11.52 66.87
N TYR A 132 8.86 12.23 65.74
CA TYR A 132 7.53 12.49 65.19
C TYR A 132 7.49 12.19 63.69
N VAL A 133 6.33 11.71 63.25
CA VAL A 133 5.97 11.52 61.84
C VAL A 133 4.79 12.44 61.60
N GLY A 134 4.96 13.44 60.75
CA GLY A 134 3.96 14.45 60.44
C GLY A 134 3.67 14.49 58.94
N ILE A 135 2.39 14.59 58.62
CA ILE A 135 1.94 14.94 57.27
C ILE A 135 1.87 16.48 57.24
N VAL A 136 2.72 17.11 56.44
CA VAL A 136 2.77 18.57 56.29
C VAL A 136 2.16 18.93 54.95
N ALA A 137 0.95 19.51 54.98
CA ALA A 137 0.36 20.13 53.81
C ALA A 137 0.90 21.57 53.67
N LYS A 138 1.57 21.88 52.56
CA LYS A 138 2.07 23.22 52.26
C LYS A 138 1.09 23.93 51.35
N MET A 139 0.39 24.94 51.88
CA MET A 139 -0.40 25.87 51.07
C MET A 139 0.34 27.21 51.03
N PRO A 140 0.96 27.58 49.89
CA PRO A 140 1.57 28.89 49.79
C PRO A 140 0.49 29.97 49.76
N LEU A 141 0.57 30.92 50.69
CA LEU A 141 -0.30 32.11 50.76
C LEU A 141 0.09 33.11 49.65
N TYR A 142 -0.17 32.75 48.39
CA TYR A 142 -0.19 33.73 47.30
C TYR A 142 -1.53 34.46 47.30
N SER A 143 -1.55 35.73 46.89
CA SER A 143 -2.80 36.45 46.61
C SER A 143 -3.56 35.70 45.51
N GLY A 144 -4.87 35.45 45.70
CA GLY A 144 -5.67 34.64 44.76
C GLY A 144 -5.54 35.07 43.29
N LYS A 145 -5.30 36.36 43.05
CA LYS A 145 -5.06 36.91 41.70
C LYS A 145 -3.79 36.39 41.02
N GLU A 146 -2.69 36.21 41.76
CA GLU A 146 -1.45 35.67 41.21
C GLU A 146 -1.56 34.15 41.02
N LEU A 147 -2.25 33.46 41.93
CA LEU A 147 -2.54 32.03 41.79
C LEU A 147 -3.37 31.75 40.53
N ASP A 148 -4.43 32.54 40.29
CA ASP A 148 -5.28 32.39 39.11
C ASP A 148 -4.51 32.68 37.82
N ARG A 149 -3.66 33.70 37.81
CA ARG A 149 -2.80 34.04 36.66
C ARG A 149 -1.81 32.92 36.33
N GLU A 150 -1.26 32.26 37.33
CA GLU A 150 -0.35 31.13 37.13
C GLU A 150 -1.09 29.86 36.69
N LYS A 151 -2.26 29.59 37.28
CA LYS A 151 -3.16 28.51 36.86
C LYS A 151 -3.59 28.66 35.40
N GLU A 152 -3.90 29.87 34.97
CA GLU A 152 -4.27 30.15 33.58
C GLU A 152 -3.08 29.92 32.62
N ARG A 153 -1.86 30.31 33.01
CA ARG A 153 -0.65 30.01 32.22
C ARG A 153 -0.38 28.51 32.10
N GLU A 154 -0.60 27.76 33.17
CA GLU A 154 -0.46 26.30 33.16
C GLU A 154 -1.55 25.65 32.29
N TYR A 155 -2.80 26.09 32.44
CA TYR A 155 -3.92 25.64 31.62
C TYR A 155 -3.68 25.90 30.13
N MET A 156 -3.23 27.09 29.77
CA MET A 156 -2.91 27.45 28.39
C MET A 156 -1.79 26.57 27.83
N ARG A 157 -0.71 26.32 28.59
CA ARG A 157 0.35 25.39 28.17
C ARG A 157 -0.14 23.96 27.96
N ARG A 158 -0.96 23.42 28.88
CA ARG A 158 -1.57 22.10 28.75
C ARG A 158 -2.49 22.02 27.52
N LYS A 159 -3.25 23.09 27.26
CA LYS A 159 -4.13 23.19 26.09
C LYS A 159 -3.34 23.29 24.78
N ASP A 160 -2.28 24.08 24.74
CA ASP A 160 -1.44 24.27 23.55
C ASP A 160 -0.66 22.99 23.22
N THR A 161 -0.12 22.31 24.23
CA THR A 161 0.53 21.00 24.06
C THR A 161 -0.46 19.93 23.61
N ALA A 162 -1.67 19.88 24.20
CA ALA A 162 -2.71 18.96 23.77
C ALA A 162 -3.12 19.21 22.31
N LYS A 163 -3.22 20.47 21.90
CA LYS A 163 -3.51 20.84 20.51
C LYS A 163 -2.40 20.38 19.56
N ALA A 164 -1.14 20.64 19.90
CA ALA A 164 0.00 20.21 19.08
C ALA A 164 0.07 18.68 18.93
N VAL A 165 -0.17 17.93 20.02
CA VAL A 165 -0.23 16.46 19.99
C VAL A 165 -1.40 15.97 19.14
N ALA A 166 -2.56 16.61 19.23
CA ALA A 166 -3.72 16.27 18.41
C ALA A 166 -3.45 16.52 16.91
N ASP A 167 -2.88 17.68 16.57
CA ASP A 167 -2.51 18.03 15.20
C ASP A 167 -1.48 17.02 14.64
N PHE A 168 -0.47 16.65 15.43
CA PHE A 168 0.53 15.63 15.05
C PHE A 168 -0.09 14.24 14.79
N ILE A 169 -0.95 13.76 15.69
CA ILE A 169 -1.62 12.46 15.53
C ILE A 169 -2.54 12.48 14.31
N SER A 170 -3.26 13.58 14.08
CA SER A 170 -4.12 13.75 12.92
C SER A 170 -3.33 13.69 11.61
N ALA A 171 -2.15 14.31 11.57
CA ALA A 171 -1.29 14.32 10.39
C ALA A 171 -0.67 12.92 10.12
N ILE A 172 -0.28 12.18 11.16
CA ILE A 172 0.16 10.78 11.00
C ILE A 172 -0.97 9.89 10.49
N ALA A 173 -2.19 10.04 11.03
CA ALA A 173 -3.34 9.30 10.57
C ALA A 173 -3.67 9.64 9.09
N GLY A 174 -3.60 10.93 8.72
CA GLY A 174 -3.74 11.42 7.36
C GLY A 174 -2.70 10.82 6.42
N ARG A 175 -1.42 10.81 6.81
CA ARG A 175 -0.33 10.18 6.04
C ARG A 175 -0.60 8.70 5.81
N ASN A 176 -0.96 7.96 6.86
CA ASN A 176 -1.23 6.52 6.75
C ASN A 176 -2.44 6.24 5.84
N HIS A 177 -3.45 7.12 5.85
CA HIS A 177 -4.58 7.03 4.94
C HIS A 177 -4.16 7.32 3.49
N ALA A 178 -3.39 8.38 3.24
CA ALA A 178 -2.90 8.76 1.91
C ALA A 178 -2.01 7.66 1.30
N VAL A 179 -1.14 7.03 2.09
CA VAL A 179 -0.32 5.89 1.65
C VAL A 179 -1.20 4.72 1.16
N ARG A 180 -2.31 4.43 1.84
CA ARG A 180 -3.25 3.37 1.42
C ARG A 180 -4.02 3.74 0.16
N GLU A 181 -4.51 4.98 0.07
CA GLU A 181 -5.18 5.48 -1.14
C GLU A 181 -4.24 5.38 -2.34
N LEU A 182 -2.99 5.80 -2.18
CA LEU A 182 -1.96 5.74 -3.20
C LEU A 182 -1.69 4.30 -3.64
N ALA A 183 -1.55 3.35 -2.71
CA ALA A 183 -1.37 1.94 -3.06
C ALA A 183 -2.57 1.37 -3.85
N LEU A 184 -3.80 1.73 -3.45
CA LEU A 184 -5.02 1.33 -4.14
C LEU A 184 -5.08 1.92 -5.56
N TYR A 185 -4.87 3.23 -5.71
CA TYR A 185 -4.94 3.87 -7.02
C TYR A 185 -3.83 3.42 -7.96
N ARG A 186 -2.62 3.15 -7.44
CA ARG A 186 -1.55 2.52 -8.24
C ARG A 186 -1.95 1.16 -8.79
N SER A 187 -2.62 0.33 -7.98
CA SER A 187 -3.10 -0.98 -8.45
C SER A 187 -4.17 -0.86 -9.54
N LEU A 188 -5.03 0.17 -9.46
CA LEU A 188 -6.05 0.44 -10.47
C LEU A 188 -5.44 1.03 -11.74
N GLU A 189 -4.43 1.89 -11.62
CA GLU A 189 -3.65 2.42 -12.74
C GLU A 189 -3.01 1.27 -13.53
N ALA A 190 -2.31 0.35 -12.86
CA ALA A 190 -1.69 -0.81 -13.49
C ALA A 190 -2.72 -1.67 -14.25
N ARG A 191 -3.88 -1.92 -13.64
CA ARG A 191 -4.96 -2.66 -14.30
C ARG A 191 -5.52 -1.91 -15.51
N SER A 192 -5.71 -0.60 -15.41
CA SER A 192 -6.23 0.23 -16.52
C SER A 192 -5.25 0.28 -17.69
N ALA A 193 -3.95 0.35 -17.43
CA ALA A 193 -2.91 0.31 -18.46
C ALA A 193 -3.00 -0.98 -19.29
N VAL A 194 -3.24 -2.12 -18.65
CA VAL A 194 -3.41 -3.40 -19.36
C VAL A 194 -4.67 -3.42 -20.22
N ARG A 195 -5.79 -2.88 -19.75
CA ARG A 195 -7.04 -2.82 -20.53
C ARG A 195 -6.90 -1.95 -21.77
N VAL A 196 -6.16 -0.83 -21.65
CA VAL A 196 -5.83 0.06 -22.76
C VAL A 196 -4.89 -0.64 -23.75
N GLN A 197 -3.87 -1.34 -23.25
CA GLN A 197 -2.96 -2.14 -24.09
C GLN A 197 -3.67 -3.24 -24.88
N GLN A 198 -4.68 -3.87 -24.28
CA GLN A 198 -5.51 -4.89 -24.93
C GLN A 198 -6.59 -4.28 -25.85
N GLY A 199 -6.70 -2.95 -25.92
CA GLY A 199 -7.72 -2.26 -26.72
C GLY A 199 -9.15 -2.43 -26.20
N VAL A 200 -9.33 -2.87 -24.96
CA VAL A 200 -10.65 -3.09 -24.33
C VAL A 200 -11.28 -1.76 -23.90
N THR A 201 -10.46 -0.79 -23.52
CA THR A 201 -10.89 0.54 -23.11
C THR A 201 -10.02 1.64 -23.67
N GLU A 202 -10.58 2.85 -23.72
CA GLU A 202 -9.88 4.05 -24.18
C GLU A 202 -8.82 4.51 -23.17
N ALA A 203 -7.80 5.23 -23.67
CA ALA A 203 -6.73 5.82 -22.86
C ALA A 203 -7.25 6.80 -21.78
N THR A 204 -8.49 7.28 -21.91
CA THR A 204 -9.18 8.14 -20.94
C THR A 204 -9.31 7.49 -19.56
N GLU A 205 -9.51 6.17 -19.49
CA GLU A 205 -9.58 5.43 -18.22
C GLU A 205 -8.23 5.49 -17.49
N GLN A 206 -7.12 5.30 -18.20
CA GLN A 206 -5.79 5.34 -17.62
C GLN A 206 -5.42 6.74 -17.13
N VAL A 207 -5.69 7.77 -17.93
CA VAL A 207 -5.43 9.17 -17.53
C VAL A 207 -6.24 9.53 -16.27
N GLY A 208 -7.48 9.06 -16.16
CA GLY A 208 -8.30 9.26 -14.97
C GLY A 208 -7.74 8.59 -13.70
N TYR A 209 -7.08 7.43 -13.81
CA TYR A 209 -6.40 6.82 -12.67
C TYR A 209 -5.04 7.48 -12.37
N LEU A 210 -4.31 7.94 -13.39
CA LEU A 210 -3.10 8.74 -13.21
C LEU A 210 -3.37 10.02 -12.41
N GLU A 211 -4.46 10.74 -12.70
CA GLU A 211 -4.86 11.93 -11.94
C GLU A 211 -5.17 11.59 -10.45
N LYS A 212 -5.80 10.45 -10.21
CA LYS A 212 -6.07 9.95 -8.84
C LYS A 212 -4.78 9.59 -8.10
N VAL A 213 -3.81 8.97 -8.79
CA VAL A 213 -2.49 8.69 -8.21
C VAL A 213 -1.76 10.00 -7.90
N ALA A 214 -1.74 10.96 -8.82
CA ALA A 214 -1.11 12.27 -8.61
C ALA A 214 -1.72 13.02 -7.42
N SER A 215 -3.06 13.11 -7.34
CA SER A 215 -3.74 13.75 -6.21
C SER A 215 -3.50 13.02 -4.88
N SER A 216 -3.41 11.68 -4.87
CA SER A 216 -3.05 10.93 -3.66
C SER A 216 -1.61 11.18 -3.20
N GLN A 217 -0.67 11.40 -4.14
CA GLN A 217 0.71 11.78 -3.84
C GLN A 217 0.78 13.20 -3.28
N GLU A 218 0.03 14.14 -3.84
CA GLU A 218 -0.09 15.50 -3.30
C GLU A 218 -0.60 15.46 -1.84
N LYS A 219 -1.68 14.71 -1.57
CA LYS A 219 -2.17 14.51 -0.21
C LYS A 219 -1.09 13.96 0.72
N LEU A 220 -0.35 12.94 0.29
CA LEU A 220 0.75 12.36 1.08
C LEU A 220 1.79 13.42 1.43
N ILE A 221 2.22 14.23 0.46
CA ILE A 221 3.19 15.31 0.67
C ILE A 221 2.62 16.34 1.66
N THR A 222 1.36 16.77 1.51
CA THR A 222 0.75 17.74 2.42
C THR A 222 0.63 17.25 3.86
N GLU A 223 0.39 15.96 4.07
CA GLU A 223 0.36 15.38 5.42
C GLU A 223 1.78 15.23 5.98
N GLU A 224 2.78 14.91 5.15
CA GLU A 224 4.18 14.92 5.57
C GLU A 224 4.68 16.32 5.94
N THR A 225 4.26 17.36 5.21
CA THR A 225 4.61 18.75 5.59
C THR A 225 3.96 19.15 6.91
N LYS A 226 2.71 18.77 7.19
CA LYS A 226 2.05 19.00 8.49
C LYS A 226 2.77 18.26 9.63
N ILE A 227 3.26 17.05 9.40
CA ILE A 227 4.09 16.33 10.37
C ILE A 227 5.40 17.09 10.62
N MET A 228 6.00 17.70 9.60
CA MET A 228 7.21 18.52 9.75
C MET A 228 6.95 19.84 10.50
N GLU A 229 5.80 20.48 10.30
CA GLU A 229 5.41 21.71 11.02
C GLU A 229 5.14 21.47 12.51
N SER A 230 4.67 20.27 12.86
CA SER A 230 4.35 19.88 14.23
C SER A 230 5.51 19.22 14.99
N ARG A 231 6.66 19.03 14.33
CA ARG A 231 7.89 18.46 14.90
C ARG A 231 8.78 19.52 15.53
#